data_AF-A0AA89BTR8-F1
#
_entry.id   AF-A0AA89BTR8-F1
#
_cell.length_a   1.000
_cell.length_b   1.000
_cell.length_c   1.000
_cell.angle_alpha   90.00
_cell.angle_beta   90.00
_cell.angle_gamma   90.00
#
_symmetry.space_group_name_H-M   'P 1'
#
loop_
_entity.id
_entity.type
_entity.pdbx_description
1 polymer ?
#
loop_
_entity_poly.entity_id
_entity_poly.type
_entity_poly.pdbx_seq_one_letter_code
_entity_poly.pdbx_strand_id
1 'polypeptide(L)'
;MEELISYYTFRNEEFVSTALPLVLPAAVTTHHTNPGTTKPHLTTKHVTVTTKHHGHGHHTHAPREPSEQRSYSFYYDAYSHFMALKITVASKATCYIYFLNADERHTVHEKTGIYQIEGTILKLSLVKTDPFPYDDILLKTDPAGGFAKFCTRSTALIKLN
;
A
#
# COMPACT_ATOMS: atom_id res chain seq x y z
N MET A 1 -10.08 -11.99 -17.14
CA MET A 1 -10.40 -11.85 -15.71
C MET A 1 -9.14 -11.34 -15.07
N GLU A 2 -9.05 -10.03 -14.85
CA GLU A 2 -7.81 -9.37 -14.40
C GLU A 2 -7.62 -9.59 -12.90
N GLU A 3 -6.50 -10.21 -12.50
CA GLU A 3 -6.08 -10.31 -11.11
C GLU A 3 -5.70 -8.91 -10.60
N LEU A 4 -6.58 -8.28 -9.82
CA LEU A 4 -6.25 -7.08 -9.06
C LEU A 4 -5.41 -7.45 -7.85
N ILE A 5 -4.10 -7.64 -8.05
CA ILE A 5 -3.15 -7.71 -6.94
C ILE A 5 -2.91 -6.29 -6.44
N SER A 6 -3.60 -5.89 -5.37
CA SER A 6 -3.34 -4.63 -4.69
C SER A 6 -2.12 -4.75 -3.78
N TYR A 7 -0.96 -4.30 -4.26
CA TYR A 7 0.21 -4.08 -3.41
C TYR A 7 0.12 -2.70 -2.76
N TYR A 8 -0.40 -2.61 -1.53
CA TYR A 8 -0.29 -1.40 -0.72
C TYR A 8 0.86 -1.55 0.28
N THR A 9 1.98 -0.90 0.02
CA THR A 9 3.03 -0.69 1.02
C THR A 9 2.70 0.60 1.76
N PHE A 10 2.07 0.51 2.94
CA PHE A 10 1.94 1.68 3.82
C PHE A 10 3.31 2.04 4.40
N ARG A 11 3.92 3.12 3.91
CA ARG A 11 4.89 3.91 4.68
C ARG A 11 4.07 4.75 5.65
N ASN A 12 4.30 4.59 6.95
CA ASN A 12 3.75 5.48 7.97
C ASN A 12 4.34 6.88 7.76
N GLU A 13 3.61 7.76 7.08
CA GLU A 13 3.76 9.20 7.32
C GLU A 13 2.84 9.56 8.47
N GLU A 14 3.41 10.26 9.44
CA GLU A 14 2.78 10.70 10.67
C GLU A 14 1.48 11.47 10.38
N PHE A 15 0.35 10.94 10.85
CA PHE A 15 -0.91 11.68 10.87
C PHE A 15 -0.84 12.72 11.99
N VAL A 16 -0.23 13.87 11.69
CA VAL A 16 -0.44 15.09 12.46
C VAL A 16 -1.89 15.53 12.22
N SER A 17 -2.69 15.43 13.28
CA SER A 17 -4.05 15.96 13.32
C SER A 17 -4.01 17.49 13.18
N THR A 18 -4.28 18.00 11.98
CA THR A 18 -4.68 19.39 11.78
C THR A 18 -6.12 19.44 11.30
N ALA A 19 -6.99 19.89 12.21
CA ALA A 19 -8.37 20.22 11.92
C ALA A 19 -8.45 21.27 10.80
N LEU A 20 -9.17 20.95 9.71
CA LEU A 20 -9.57 21.94 8.72
C LEU A 20 -10.93 22.56 9.12
N PRO A 21 -11.07 23.90 9.15
CA PRO A 21 -12.38 24.53 9.26
C PRO A 21 -13.14 24.49 7.92
N LEU A 22 -14.45 24.22 8.01
CA LEU A 22 -15.44 24.34 6.94
C LEU A 22 -15.50 25.78 6.39
N VAL A 23 -15.45 25.95 5.07
CA VAL A 23 -15.93 27.16 4.38
C VAL A 23 -16.77 26.75 3.17
N LEU A 24 -18.01 27.25 3.12
CA LEU A 24 -19.01 27.06 2.05
C LEU A 24 -18.72 27.93 0.80
N PRO A 25 -19.33 27.63 -0.37
CA PRO A 25 -18.94 28.18 -1.67
C PRO A 25 -19.65 29.50 -2.01
N ALA A 26 -19.01 30.34 -2.82
CA ALA A 26 -19.65 31.42 -3.57
C ALA A 26 -19.17 31.38 -5.03
N ALA A 27 -20.10 31.60 -5.95
CA ALA A 27 -19.97 31.33 -7.38
C ALA A 27 -19.80 32.62 -8.23
N VAL A 28 -19.47 32.42 -9.52
CA VAL A 28 -19.71 33.31 -10.71
C VAL A 28 -18.73 34.52 -10.83
N THR A 29 -18.15 34.96 -11.98
CA THR A 29 -18.38 34.76 -13.43
C THR A 29 -17.09 34.98 -14.27
N THR A 30 -17.22 34.63 -15.57
CA THR A 30 -16.43 34.80 -16.82
C THR A 30 -15.80 36.21 -17.10
N HIS A 31 -14.86 36.51 -18.04
CA HIS A 31 -14.43 36.06 -19.39
C HIS A 31 -12.98 36.54 -19.71
N HIS A 32 -12.27 35.89 -20.66
CA HIS A 32 -11.70 36.48 -21.93
C HIS A 32 -10.49 35.70 -22.54
N THR A 33 -10.75 35.13 -23.73
CA THR A 33 -9.96 34.97 -24.99
C THR A 33 -8.40 34.95 -25.05
N ASN A 34 -7.87 33.87 -25.65
CA ASN A 34 -6.57 33.65 -26.36
C ASN A 34 -6.36 34.61 -27.57
N PRO A 35 -5.22 34.66 -28.34
CA PRO A 35 -4.08 33.72 -28.50
C PRO A 35 -2.64 34.36 -28.67
N GLY A 36 -1.57 33.56 -28.81
CA GLY A 36 -0.27 34.08 -29.30
C GLY A 36 0.91 33.09 -29.33
N THR A 37 1.20 32.54 -30.50
CA THR A 37 2.24 31.56 -30.85
C THR A 37 3.62 32.19 -31.11
N THR A 38 4.69 31.39 -30.93
CA THR A 38 6.00 31.33 -31.64
C THR A 38 7.29 31.52 -30.81
N LYS A 39 8.06 30.42 -30.70
CA LYS A 39 9.53 30.38 -30.68
C LYS A 39 10.00 30.34 -32.15
N PRO A 40 11.16 30.88 -32.55
CA PRO A 40 12.40 30.10 -32.39
C PRO A 40 13.74 30.89 -32.25
N HIS A 41 14.70 30.20 -31.63
CA HIS A 41 16.10 30.06 -32.06
C HIS A 41 16.99 31.31 -32.17
N LEU A 42 17.88 31.50 -31.19
CA LEU A 42 19.19 32.11 -31.41
C LEU A 42 20.29 31.25 -30.75
N THR A 43 21.26 30.87 -31.58
CA THR A 43 22.53 30.21 -31.26
C THR A 43 23.50 31.21 -30.64
N THR A 44 24.30 30.81 -29.64
CA THR A 44 25.61 31.46 -29.36
C THR A 44 26.54 30.53 -28.56
N LYS A 45 27.63 30.15 -29.25
CA LYS A 45 29.01 29.83 -28.83
C LYS A 45 29.25 29.31 -27.40
N HIS A 46 29.66 28.04 -27.34
CA HIS A 46 30.38 27.41 -26.24
C HIS A 46 31.75 28.08 -26.06
N VAL A 47 31.98 28.73 -24.92
CA VAL A 47 33.33 29.09 -24.44
C VAL A 47 33.63 28.18 -23.25
N THR A 48 34.60 27.30 -23.43
CA THR A 48 35.11 26.43 -22.36
C THR A 48 36.03 27.24 -21.47
N VAL A 49 35.65 27.43 -20.21
CA VAL A 49 36.57 27.88 -19.15
C VAL A 49 36.73 26.73 -18.17
N THR A 50 37.91 26.12 -18.19
CA THR A 50 38.39 25.18 -17.17
C THR A 50 38.82 25.94 -15.92
N THR A 51 38.20 25.65 -14.79
CA THR A 51 38.78 25.90 -13.46
C THR A 51 38.62 24.65 -12.60
N LYS A 52 39.73 23.94 -12.38
CA LYS A 52 39.88 22.91 -11.35
C LYS A 52 39.89 23.59 -9.98
N HIS A 53 38.97 23.20 -9.11
CA HIS A 53 39.16 23.32 -7.66
C HIS A 53 38.87 21.96 -7.01
N HIS A 54 39.90 21.42 -6.36
CA HIS A 54 39.81 20.22 -5.53
C HIS A 54 39.08 20.58 -4.23
N GLY A 55 37.94 19.94 -4.00
CA GLY A 55 37.27 19.91 -2.70
C GLY A 55 36.77 18.50 -2.46
N HIS A 56 37.52 17.72 -1.67
CA HIS A 56 37.02 16.45 -1.15
C HIS A 56 35.98 16.76 -0.07
N GLY A 57 34.72 16.86 -0.48
CA GLY A 57 33.60 16.89 0.46
C GLY A 57 33.51 15.54 1.15
N HIS A 58 33.90 15.48 2.42
CA HIS A 58 33.57 14.35 3.27
C HIS A 58 32.06 14.38 3.50
N HIS A 59 31.33 13.49 2.82
CA HIS A 59 29.90 13.32 3.04
C HIS A 59 29.68 12.87 4.49
N THR A 60 29.19 13.77 5.34
CA THR A 60 28.54 13.39 6.59
C THR A 60 27.21 12.74 6.22
N HIS A 61 27.15 11.42 6.31
CA HIS A 61 25.88 10.71 6.18
C HIS A 61 24.94 11.18 7.29
N ALA A 62 23.73 11.61 6.92
CA ALA A 62 22.67 11.88 7.89
C ALA A 62 22.43 10.64 8.76
N PRO A 63 22.06 10.80 10.05
CA PRO A 63 21.69 9.67 10.90
C PRO A 63 20.67 8.80 10.18
N ARG A 64 21.05 7.54 9.94
CA ARG A 64 20.16 6.56 9.32
C ARG A 64 19.10 6.23 10.37
N GLU A 65 17.86 6.63 10.14
CA GLU A 65 16.77 6.16 11.00
C GLU A 65 16.78 4.63 11.03
N PRO A 66 16.60 4.01 12.21
CA PRO A 66 16.40 2.58 12.29
C PRO A 66 15.24 2.22 11.37
N SER A 67 15.48 1.34 10.38
CA SER A 67 14.39 0.87 9.55
C SER A 67 13.48 -0.01 10.41
N GLU A 68 12.40 0.56 10.94
CA GLU A 68 11.29 -0.22 11.46
C GLU A 68 10.62 -0.92 10.29
N GLN A 69 11.19 -2.05 9.85
CA GLN A 69 10.70 -2.83 8.73
C GLN A 69 9.45 -3.60 9.17
N ARG A 70 8.35 -2.87 9.33
CA ARG A 70 7.02 -3.45 9.40
C ARG A 70 6.32 -3.25 8.07
N SER A 71 5.81 -4.32 7.48
CA SER A 71 4.95 -4.25 6.30
C SER A 71 3.61 -4.92 6.55
N TYR A 72 2.60 -4.40 5.88
CA TYR A 72 1.24 -4.92 5.87
C TYR A 72 0.90 -5.23 4.43
N SER A 73 0.35 -6.42 4.17
CA SER A 73 -0.05 -6.82 2.83
C SER A 73 -1.36 -7.57 2.91
N PHE A 74 -2.25 -7.35 1.95
CA PHE A 74 -3.51 -8.05 1.85
C PHE A 74 -3.51 -8.96 0.63
N TYR A 75 -4.24 -10.07 0.73
CA TYR A 75 -4.48 -10.97 -0.38
C TYR A 75 -5.90 -11.51 -0.28
N TYR A 76 -6.64 -11.44 -1.36
CA TYR A 76 -7.98 -12.00 -1.48
C TYR A 76 -7.94 -13.20 -2.44
N ASP A 77 -8.38 -14.36 -1.95
CA ASP A 77 -8.58 -15.55 -2.78
C ASP A 77 -10.04 -15.59 -3.24
N ALA A 78 -10.25 -15.37 -4.53
CA ALA A 78 -11.57 -15.39 -5.15
C ALA A 78 -12.19 -16.80 -5.19
N TYR A 79 -11.40 -17.88 -5.05
CA TYR A 79 -11.90 -19.25 -5.06
C TYR A 79 -12.56 -19.61 -3.72
N SER A 80 -11.87 -19.35 -2.62
CA SER A 80 -12.34 -19.69 -1.26
C SER A 80 -13.12 -18.56 -0.57
N HIS A 81 -13.07 -17.36 -1.13
CA HIS A 81 -13.52 -16.11 -0.50
C HIS A 81 -12.83 -15.85 0.85
N PHE A 82 -11.55 -16.21 0.94
CA PHE A 82 -10.73 -15.85 2.09
C PHE A 82 -9.97 -14.57 1.79
N MET A 83 -9.77 -13.76 2.82
CA MET A 83 -8.86 -12.63 2.77
C MET A 83 -7.81 -12.78 3.87
N ALA A 84 -6.55 -12.58 3.50
CA ALA A 84 -5.43 -12.64 4.41
C ALA A 84 -4.83 -11.25 4.61
N LEU A 85 -4.51 -10.91 5.85
CA LEU A 85 -3.58 -9.85 6.20
C LEU A 85 -2.25 -10.48 6.63
N LYS A 86 -1.17 -10.19 5.92
CA LYS A 86 0.19 -10.56 6.31
C LYS A 86 0.89 -9.36 6.93
N ILE A 87 1.27 -9.49 8.19
CA ILE A 87 2.12 -8.52 8.89
C ILE A 87 3.52 -9.11 8.98
N THR A 88 4.50 -8.43 8.39
CA THR A 88 5.91 -8.84 8.46
C THR A 88 6.68 -7.86 9.34
N VAL A 89 7.44 -8.37 10.30
CA VAL A 89 8.35 -7.58 11.15
C VAL A 89 9.74 -8.22 11.06
N ALA A 90 10.68 -7.50 10.46
CA ALA A 90 11.99 -8.04 10.08
C ALA A 90 11.86 -9.35 9.27
N SER A 91 12.27 -10.49 9.83
CA SER A 91 12.20 -11.80 9.17
C SER A 91 11.01 -12.66 9.59
N LYS A 92 10.15 -12.17 10.49
CA LYS A 92 8.97 -12.91 10.98
C LYS A 92 7.71 -12.39 10.32
N ALA A 93 6.81 -13.28 9.95
CA ALA A 93 5.51 -12.91 9.40
C ALA A 93 4.37 -13.67 10.07
N THR A 94 3.27 -12.96 10.30
CA THR A 94 2.01 -13.52 10.78
C THR A 94 0.94 -13.24 9.73
N CYS A 95 0.21 -14.27 9.33
CA CYS A 95 -0.94 -14.21 8.46
C CYS A 95 -2.23 -14.34 9.28
N TYR A 96 -3.09 -13.34 9.17
CA TYR A 96 -4.43 -13.33 9.75
C TYR A 96 -5.43 -13.66 8.66
N ILE A 97 -6.23 -14.69 8.85
CA ILE A 97 -7.12 -15.29 7.85
C ILE A 97 -8.55 -14.96 8.22
N TYR A 98 -9.24 -14.30 7.29
CA TYR A 98 -10.62 -13.85 7.41
C TYR A 98 -11.48 -14.54 6.35
N PHE A 99 -12.63 -15.05 6.78
CA PHE A 99 -13.61 -15.74 5.96
C PHE A 99 -14.71 -14.75 5.60
N LEU A 100 -14.85 -14.39 4.32
CA LEU A 100 -15.90 -13.45 3.93
C LEU A 100 -17.27 -14.12 4.02
N ASN A 101 -18.19 -13.46 4.71
CA ASN A 101 -19.59 -13.84 4.73
C ASN A 101 -20.28 -13.52 3.38
N ALA A 102 -21.54 -13.92 3.22
CA ALA A 102 -22.26 -13.77 1.95
C ALA A 102 -22.36 -12.31 1.47
N ASP A 103 -22.62 -11.37 2.38
CA ASP A 103 -22.73 -9.94 2.06
C ASP A 103 -21.35 -9.36 1.69
N GLU A 104 -20.31 -9.72 2.47
CA GLU A 104 -18.94 -9.25 2.25
C GLU A 104 -18.37 -9.69 0.89
N ARG A 105 -18.70 -10.91 0.43
CA ARG A 105 -18.29 -11.45 -0.88
C ARG A 105 -18.72 -10.58 -2.04
N HIS A 106 -19.86 -9.89 -1.92
CA HIS A 106 -20.28 -8.93 -2.94
C HIS A 106 -19.51 -7.62 -2.82
N THR A 107 -19.39 -7.10 -1.60
CA THR A 107 -18.77 -5.78 -1.36
C THR A 107 -17.26 -5.75 -1.57
N VAL A 108 -16.56 -6.89 -1.51
CA VAL A 108 -15.09 -6.94 -1.74
C VAL A 108 -14.69 -6.48 -3.14
N HIS A 109 -15.62 -6.52 -4.09
CA HIS A 109 -15.42 -6.03 -5.46
C HIS A 109 -15.66 -4.52 -5.60
N GLU A 110 -16.12 -3.85 -4.55
CA GLU A 110 -16.30 -2.40 -4.49
C GLU A 110 -15.15 -1.75 -3.71
N LYS A 111 -14.67 -0.59 -4.20
CA LYS A 111 -13.55 0.13 -3.57
C LYS A 111 -13.81 0.47 -2.10
N THR A 112 -15.02 0.89 -1.76
CA THR A 112 -15.39 1.21 -0.38
C THR A 112 -15.55 -0.05 0.47
N GLY A 113 -16.12 -1.11 -0.10
CA GLY A 113 -16.32 -2.38 0.58
C GLY A 113 -15.00 -3.06 0.93
N ILE A 114 -14.02 -3.10 0.01
CA ILE A 114 -12.71 -3.69 0.31
C ILE A 114 -11.99 -2.96 1.45
N TYR A 115 -12.03 -1.62 1.49
CA TYR A 115 -11.41 -0.87 2.60
C TYR A 115 -12.12 -1.09 3.94
N GLN A 116 -13.44 -1.30 3.95
CA GLN A 116 -14.17 -1.66 5.17
C GLN A 116 -13.78 -3.05 5.68
N ILE A 117 -13.62 -4.01 4.77
CA ILE A 117 -13.17 -5.37 5.10
C ILE A 117 -11.72 -5.32 5.62
N GLU A 118 -10.80 -4.65 4.92
CA GLU A 118 -9.40 -4.48 5.36
C GLU A 118 -9.30 -3.83 6.75
N GLY A 119 -10.08 -2.78 6.99
CA GLY A 119 -10.15 -2.12 8.30
C GLY A 119 -10.70 -3.02 9.40
N THR A 120 -11.64 -3.91 9.07
CA THR A 120 -12.17 -4.92 10.01
C THR A 120 -11.12 -5.96 10.34
N ILE A 121 -10.41 -6.48 9.33
CA ILE A 121 -9.32 -7.44 9.49
C ILE A 121 -8.21 -6.85 10.38
N LEU A 122 -7.81 -5.60 10.13
CA LEU A 122 -6.83 -4.91 10.98
C LEU A 122 -7.28 -4.84 12.44
N LYS A 123 -8.53 -4.44 12.70
CA LYS A 123 -9.06 -4.37 14.08
C LYS A 123 -9.05 -5.74 14.75
N LEU A 124 -9.48 -6.79 14.05
CA LEU A 124 -9.51 -8.15 14.61
C LEU A 124 -8.09 -8.69 14.86
N SER A 125 -7.12 -8.35 14.01
CA SER A 125 -5.72 -8.78 14.17
C SER A 125 -5.07 -8.30 15.48
N LEU A 126 -5.62 -7.26 16.12
CA LEU A 126 -5.11 -6.74 17.40
C LEU A 126 -5.50 -7.61 18.60
N VAL A 127 -6.53 -8.46 18.47
CA VAL A 127 -7.12 -9.18 19.62
C VAL A 127 -7.20 -10.69 19.41
N LYS A 128 -7.19 -11.16 18.16
CA LYS A 128 -7.34 -12.58 17.84
C LYS A 128 -6.00 -13.31 17.86
N THR A 129 -6.02 -14.51 18.44
CA THR A 129 -4.84 -15.39 18.55
C THR A 129 -5.15 -16.84 18.20
N ASP A 130 -6.37 -17.14 17.74
CA ASP A 130 -6.81 -18.49 17.45
C ASP A 130 -6.00 -19.07 16.29
N PRO A 131 -5.24 -20.17 16.47
CA PRO A 131 -4.40 -20.69 15.42
C PRO A 131 -5.21 -21.28 14.27
N PHE A 132 -4.75 -21.08 13.03
CA PHE A 132 -5.33 -21.70 11.85
C PHE A 132 -4.39 -22.78 11.28
N PRO A 133 -4.84 -24.04 11.08
CA PRO A 133 -3.98 -25.09 10.54
C PRO A 133 -3.51 -24.78 9.11
N TYR A 134 -2.24 -25.03 8.81
CA TYR A 134 -1.71 -24.82 7.45
C TYR A 134 -2.34 -25.77 6.42
N ASP A 135 -2.66 -27.00 6.81
CA ASP A 135 -3.29 -27.99 5.92
C ASP A 135 -4.68 -27.53 5.45
N ASP A 136 -5.38 -26.75 6.27
CA ASP A 136 -6.66 -26.15 5.91
C ASP A 136 -6.51 -25.08 4.81
N ILE A 137 -5.38 -24.38 4.72
CA ILE A 137 -5.09 -23.50 3.59
C ILE A 137 -5.03 -24.35 2.32
N LEU A 138 -4.19 -25.38 2.31
CA LEU A 138 -3.97 -26.23 1.14
C LEU A 138 -5.25 -26.90 0.64
N LEU A 139 -6.17 -27.22 1.55
CA LEU A 139 -7.42 -27.89 1.21
C LEU A 139 -8.52 -26.93 0.76
N LYS A 140 -8.57 -25.72 1.32
CA LYS A 140 -9.73 -24.81 1.17
C LYS A 140 -9.49 -23.69 0.15
N THR A 141 -8.24 -23.36 -0.18
CA THR A 141 -7.91 -22.25 -1.08
C THR A 141 -7.68 -22.69 -2.51
N ASP A 142 -7.39 -21.72 -3.38
CA ASP A 142 -7.09 -21.96 -4.79
C ASP A 142 -6.06 -23.10 -5.02
N PRO A 143 -6.31 -24.03 -5.95
CA PRO A 143 -5.37 -25.11 -6.25
C PRO A 143 -4.10 -24.61 -6.95
N ALA A 144 -4.10 -23.38 -7.50
CA ALA A 144 -2.90 -22.73 -8.01
C ALA A 144 -1.94 -22.27 -6.88
N GLY A 145 -2.42 -22.31 -5.63
CA GLY A 145 -1.66 -22.10 -4.41
C GLY A 145 -1.24 -20.65 -4.20
N GLY A 146 -1.94 -19.68 -4.80
CA GLY A 146 -1.71 -18.26 -4.59
C GLY A 146 -1.79 -17.90 -3.10
N PHE A 147 -2.83 -18.38 -2.41
CA PHE A 147 -3.01 -18.10 -0.98
C PHE A 147 -1.90 -18.77 -0.13
N ALA A 148 -1.53 -20.02 -0.44
CA ALA A 148 -0.46 -20.74 0.25
C ALA A 148 0.93 -20.12 0.02
N LYS A 149 1.18 -19.55 -1.16
CA LYS A 149 2.41 -18.78 -1.45
C LYS A 149 2.44 -17.47 -0.68
N PHE A 150 1.29 -16.81 -0.53
CA PHE A 150 1.17 -15.58 0.24
C PHE A 150 1.42 -15.84 1.74
N CYS A 151 0.71 -16.81 2.30
CA CYS A 151 0.85 -17.27 3.68
C CYS A 151 1.62 -18.59 3.75
N THR A 152 2.95 -18.50 3.64
CA THR A 152 3.85 -19.66 3.62
C THR A 152 3.81 -20.47 4.92
N ARG A 153 4.26 -21.72 4.88
CA ARG A 153 4.33 -22.62 6.05
C ARG A 153 5.16 -22.10 7.22
N SER A 154 6.07 -21.16 6.96
CA SER A 154 6.89 -20.49 7.96
C SER A 154 6.18 -19.32 8.67
N THR A 155 5.00 -18.91 8.19
CA THR A 155 4.21 -17.84 8.83
C THR A 155 3.36 -18.41 9.97
N ALA A 156 3.20 -17.63 11.03
CA ALA A 156 2.17 -17.92 12.03
C ALA A 156 0.80 -17.65 11.40
N LEU A 157 -0.13 -18.59 11.50
CA LEU A 157 -1.47 -18.46 10.93
C LEU A 157 -2.51 -18.27 12.04
N ILE A 158 -3.28 -17.20 11.95
CA ILE A 158 -4.28 -16.82 12.93
C ILE A 158 -5.64 -16.71 12.24
N LYS A 159 -6.65 -17.39 12.76
CA LYS A 159 -8.04 -17.30 12.33
C LYS A 159 -8.71 -16.08 12.96
N LEU A 160 -9.47 -15.32 12.16
CA LEU A 160 -10.17 -14.13 12.65
C LEU A 160 -11.67 -14.35 12.93
N ASN A 161 -12.35 -15.22 12.18
CA ASN A 161 -13.78 -15.55 12.31
C ASN A 161 -14.09 -16.99 11.87
#